data_AF-A0A6B3NLN9-F1
#
_entry.id   AF-A0A6B3NLN9-F1
#
_cell.length_a   1.000
_cell.length_b   1.000
_cell.length_c   1.000
_cell.angle_alpha   90.00
_cell.angle_beta   90.00
_cell.angle_gamma   90.00
#
_symmetry.space_group_name_H-M   'P 1'
#
loop_
_entity.id
_entity.type
_entity.pdbx_description
1 polymer ?
#
loop_
_entity_poly.entity_id
_entity_poly.type
_entity_poly.pdbx_seq_one_letter_code
_entity_poly.pdbx_strand_id
1 'polypeptide(L)' 'WEGFDSVFNFQLGATRFTGVNANELGFEQSNSSVNILAADGDLLASVDGTQVSTFTDNLSTIFI' A
#
# COMPACT_ATOMS: atom_id res chain seq x y z
N TRP A 1 -18.81 6.04 -2.00
CA TRP A 1 -18.27 5.04 -2.93
C TRP A 1 -16.91 4.67 -2.39
N GLU A 2 -16.85 3.61 -1.59
CA GLU A 2 -15.59 3.11 -1.02
C GLU A 2 -14.97 2.21 -2.08
N GLY A 3 -14.24 2.84 -2.99
CA GLY A 3 -13.49 2.13 -4.02
C GLY A 3 -12.13 1.75 -3.47
N PHE A 4 -12.00 0.52 -2.98
CA PHE A 4 -10.68 -0.07 -2.81
C PHE A 4 -10.15 -0.46 -4.20
N ASP A 5 -8.90 -0.13 -4.50
CA ASP A 5 -8.29 -0.48 -5.77
C ASP A 5 -7.47 -1.76 -5.58
N SER A 6 -7.79 -2.80 -6.36
CA SER A 6 -6.95 -4.00 -6.40
C SER A 6 -5.75 -3.71 -7.30
N VAL A 7 -4.59 -3.47 -6.69
CA VAL A 7 -3.36 -3.13 -7.44
C VAL A 7 -2.75 -4.41 -8.00
N PHE A 8 -3.17 -4.79 -9.21
CA PHE A 8 -2.66 -5.97 -9.91
C PHE A 8 -1.24 -5.80 -10.47
N ASN A 9 -0.73 -4.56 -10.55
CA ASN A 9 0.61 -4.24 -11.03
C ASN A 9 1.27 -3.22 -10.10
N PHE A 10 1.87 -3.72 -9.04
CA PHE A 10 2.78 -2.92 -8.22
C PHE A 10 3.99 -2.51 -9.07
N GLN A 11 4.11 -1.22 -9.35
CA GLN A 11 5.24 -0.65 -10.06
C GLN A 11 5.81 0.50 -9.21
N LEU A 12 7.10 0.40 -8.89
CA LEU A 12 7.84 1.43 -8.16
C LEU A 12 7.58 2.81 -8.80
N GLY A 13 7.06 3.76 -8.00
CA GLY A 13 6.75 5.12 -8.44
C GLY A 13 5.41 5.32 -9.16
N ALA A 14 4.52 4.33 -9.23
CA ALA A 14 3.22 4.43 -9.91
C ALA A 14 1.99 4.53 -8.97
N THR A 15 2.15 4.23 -7.67
CA THR A 15 1.03 4.25 -6.72
C THR A 15 0.92 5.60 -6.03
N ARG A 16 -0.21 6.28 -6.21
CA ARG A 16 -0.51 7.57 -5.56
C ARG A 16 -1.84 7.49 -4.82
N PHE A 17 -1.81 7.72 -3.51
CA PHE A 17 -3.02 7.93 -2.71
C PHE A 17 -3.25 9.43 -2.55
N THR A 18 -4.45 9.91 -2.90
CA THR A 18 -4.76 11.33 -2.77
C THR A 18 -5.15 11.63 -1.33
N GLY A 19 -4.47 12.57 -0.68
CA GLY A 19 -4.80 13.00 0.68
C GLY A 19 -4.24 12.12 1.81
N VAL A 20 -3.35 11.17 1.50
CA VAL A 20 -2.68 10.33 2.51
C VAL A 20 -1.17 10.49 2.37
N ASN A 21 -0.47 10.81 3.46
CA ASN A 21 1.00 10.86 3.47
C ASN A 21 1.56 9.43 3.49
N ALA A 22 2.65 9.17 2.76
CA ALA A 22 3.31 7.86 2.78
C ALA A 22 3.71 7.41 4.20
N ASN A 23 4.09 8.34 5.08
CA ASN A 23 4.44 8.06 6.47
C ASN A 23 3.22 7.74 7.36
N GLU A 24 2.01 8.00 6.86
CA GLU A 24 0.74 7.70 7.53
C GLU A 24 0.13 6.39 7.04
N LEU A 25 0.80 5.68 6.12
CA LEU A 25 0.36 4.39 5.61
C LEU A 25 0.67 3.27 6.62
N GLY A 26 -0.33 2.41 6.84
CA GLY A 26 -0.15 1.12 7.49
C GLY A 26 0.13 0.02 6.48
N PHE A 27 0.95 -0.96 6.87
CA PHE A 27 1.22 -2.14 6.05
C PHE A 27 1.00 -3.39 6.89
N GLU A 28 0.04 -4.23 6.48
CA GLU A 28 -0.32 -5.45 7.20
C GLU A 28 -0.21 -6.67 6.31
N GLN A 29 0.39 -7.73 6.82
CA GLN A 29 0.47 -9.00 6.11
C GLN A 29 -0.90 -9.70 6.17
N SER A 30 -1.46 -10.03 5.01
CA SER A 30 -2.69 -10.80 4.89
C SER A 30 -2.50 -11.96 3.94
N ASN A 31 -2.36 -13.17 4.48
CA ASN A 31 -2.01 -14.38 3.72
C ASN A 31 -0.79 -14.13 2.81
N SER A 32 -0.95 -14.31 1.50
CA SER A 32 0.07 -14.10 0.47
C SER A 32 0.12 -12.68 -0.09
N SER A 33 -0.52 -11.72 0.57
CA SER A 33 -0.64 -10.32 0.15
C SER A 33 -0.24 -9.35 1.26
N VAL A 34 0.01 -8.10 0.90
CA VAL A 34 0.17 -6.97 1.82
C VAL A 34 -0.95 -5.99 1.60
N ASN A 35 -1.69 -5.70 2.67
CA ASN A 35 -2.69 -4.64 2.69
C ASN A 35 -2.00 -3.32 3.02
N ILE A 36 -2.34 -2.28 2.26
CA ILE A 36 -1.95 -0.90 2.49
C ILE A 36 -3.16 -0.19 3.07
N LEU A 37 -2.97 0.40 4.25
CA LEU A 37 -4.04 1.02 5.04
C LEU A 37 -3.80 2.52 5.18
N ALA A 38 -4.89 3.29 5.27
CA ALA A 38 -4.84 4.67 5.73
C ALA A 38 -4.65 4.73 7.26
N ALA A 39 -4.36 5.92 7.78
CA ALA A 39 -4.13 6.14 9.21
C ALA A 39 -5.35 5.82 10.10
N ASP A 40 -6.56 5.86 9.53
CA ASP A 40 -7.82 5.49 10.19
C ASP A 40 -8.13 3.99 10.12
N GLY A 41 -7.29 3.20 9.43
CA GLY A 41 -7.45 1.76 9.25
C GLY A 41 -8.20 1.36 7.98
N ASP A 42 -8.62 2.31 7.14
CA ASP A 42 -9.29 2.00 5.88
C ASP A 42 -8.36 1.28 4.90
N LEU A 43 -8.88 0.23 4.25
CA LEU A 43 -8.14 -0.50 3.23
C LEU A 43 -8.05 0.31 1.94
N LEU A 44 -6.83 0.74 1.60
CA LEU A 44 -6.57 1.51 0.39
C LEU A 44 -6.24 0.61 -0.81
N ALA A 45 -5.40 -0.41 -0.57
CA ALA A 45 -4.97 -1.35 -1.60
C ALA A 45 -4.52 -2.69 -0.99
N SER A 46 -4.49 -3.72 -1.82
CA SER A 46 -3.85 -5.00 -1.49
C SER A 46 -2.90 -5.39 -2.63
N VAL A 47 -1.70 -5.84 -2.26
CA VAL A 47 -0.64 -6.23 -3.20
C VAL A 47 -0.29 -7.69 -2.97
N ASP A 48 -0.60 -8.54 -3.95
CA ASP A 48 -0.33 -9.97 -3.88
C ASP A 48 1.15 -10.31 -4.12
N GLY A 49 1.60 -11.43 -3.54
CA GLY A 49 2.91 -12.02 -3.81
C GLY A 49 4.10 -11.27 -3.20
N THR A 50 3.85 -10.42 -2.20
CA THR A 50 4.88 -9.58 -1.56
C THR A 50 4.80 -9.67 -0.02
N GLN A 51 5.79 -9.07 0.64
CA GLN A 51 5.91 -9.02 2.10
C GLN A 51 5.98 -7.57 2.59
N VAL A 52 5.47 -7.32 3.80
CA VAL A 52 5.45 -5.98 4.43
C VAL A 52 6.83 -5.31 4.41
N SER A 53 7.91 -6.07 4.64
CA SER A 53 9.29 -5.55 4.61
C SER A 53 9.65 -4.86 3.30
N THR A 54 9.08 -5.31 2.18
CA THR A 54 9.32 -4.69 0.86
C THR A 54 8.85 -3.23 0.85
N PHE A 55 7.75 -2.93 1.54
CA PHE A 55 7.21 -1.58 1.65
C PHE A 55 7.95 -0.75 2.70
N THR A 56 8.20 -1.29 3.89
CA THR A 56 8.89 -0.54 4.95
C THR A 56 10.31 -0.17 4.57
N ASP A 57 11.03 -1.06 3.88
CA ASP A 57 12.44 -0.87 3.52
C ASP A 57 12.61 0.05 2.30
N ASN A 58 11.57 0.19 1.47
CA ASN A 58 11.61 0.94 0.21
C ASN A 58 10.55 2.03 0.11
N LEU A 59 10.00 2.50 1.24
CA LEU A 59 8.87 3.43 1.29
C LEU A 59 9.07 4.67 0.40
N SER A 60 10.26 5.28 0.49
CA SER A 60 10.64 6.48 -0.28
C SER A 60 10.81 6.25 -1.78
N THR A 61 10.96 5.00 -2.20
CA THR A 61 11.10 4.63 -3.63
C THR A 61 9.75 4.22 -4.22
N ILE A 62 8.86 3.68 -3.39
CA ILE A 62 7.53 3.21 -3.79
C ILE A 62 6.57 4.39 -3.93
N PHE A 63 6.59 5.29 -2.96
CA PHE A 63 5.68 6.43 -2.86
C PHE A 63 6.44 7.73 -3.15
N ILE A 64 6.05 8.42 -4.24
CA ILE A 64 6.61 9.70 -4.70
C ILE A 64 5.53 10.79 -4.65
#